data_AF-A0A094KLA3-F1
#
_entry.id   AF-A0A094KLA3-F1
#
_cell.length_a   1.000
_cell.length_b   1.000
_cell.length_c   1.000
_cell.angle_alpha   90.00
_cell.angle_beta   90.00
_cell.angle_gamma   90.00
#
_symmetry.space_group_name_H-M   'P 1'
#
loop_
_entity.id
_entity.type
_entity.pdbx_description
1 polymer ?
#
loop_
_entity_poly.entity_id
_entity_poly.type
_entity_poly.pdbx_seq_one_letter_code
_entity_poly.pdbx_strand_id
1 'polypeptide(L)'
;MKRHLIEDLRSRLKRNQENEKISNETLESLERKVKALAEDCSNKKTSIDSLKQRLNVATEEKSQYEQMYYKAKDELEKKDLRLSNLKSKMIETECAMTELETAASQQLHGLAKQSGQALEIVQKKLLLTNDKVEEFITFVKALTRELQHSVQELRTKIKQAKKMGEVRACKKGLSQESVQLAASILNVSTMDLEEILEVEDDEETAKTKMEIEKDKEWLQYIQKLLEAQ
;
A
#
# COMPACT_ATOMS: atom_id res chain seq x y z
N MET A 1 -9.54 -36.86 148.30
CA MET A 1 -10.49 -36.61 147.19
C MET A 1 -10.40 -35.20 146.61
N LYS A 2 -10.54 -34.10 147.38
CA LYS A 2 -10.53 -32.71 146.82
C LYS A 2 -9.25 -32.32 146.06
N ARG A 3 -8.07 -32.78 146.49
CA ARG A 3 -6.78 -32.48 145.83
C ARG A 3 -6.66 -33.09 144.43
N HIS A 4 -7.15 -34.32 144.23
CA HIS A 4 -7.15 -34.98 142.92
C HIS A 4 -8.09 -34.30 141.93
N LEU A 5 -9.25 -33.84 142.41
CA LEU A 5 -10.19 -33.08 141.57
C LEU A 5 -9.58 -31.76 141.09
N ILE A 6 -8.84 -31.04 141.94
CA ILE A 6 -8.17 -29.78 141.58
C ILE A 6 -7.06 -30.02 140.55
N GLU A 7 -6.26 -31.07 140.72
CA GLU A 7 -5.17 -31.40 139.78
C GLU A 7 -5.69 -31.87 138.41
N ASP A 8 -6.77 -32.65 138.39
CA ASP A 8 -7.45 -33.03 137.15
C ASP A 8 -8.06 -31.81 136.43
N LEU A 9 -8.72 -30.90 137.17
CA LEU A 9 -9.21 -29.64 136.61
C LEU A 9 -8.08 -28.76 136.05
N ARG A 10 -6.92 -28.68 136.73
CA ARG A 10 -5.75 -27.94 136.26
C ARG A 10 -5.14 -28.54 134.99
N SER A 11 -5.05 -29.87 134.94
CA SER A 11 -4.56 -30.62 133.77
C SER A 11 -5.50 -30.45 132.57
N ARG A 12 -6.82 -30.48 132.80
CA ARG A 12 -7.83 -30.19 131.77
C ARG A 12 -7.75 -28.74 131.28
N LEU A 13 -7.57 -27.78 132.18
CA LEU A 13 -7.40 -26.37 131.82
C LEU A 13 -6.17 -26.15 130.94
N LYS A 14 -5.01 -26.73 131.31
CA LYS A 14 -3.77 -26.64 130.52
C LYS A 14 -3.94 -27.28 129.14
N ARG A 15 -4.57 -28.46 129.06
CA ARG A 15 -4.89 -29.12 127.80
C ARG A 15 -5.83 -28.27 126.94
N ASN A 16 -6.84 -27.64 127.53
CA ASN A 16 -7.75 -26.75 126.81
C ASN A 16 -7.01 -25.52 126.27
N GLN A 17 -6.14 -24.90 127.05
CA GLN A 17 -5.34 -23.73 126.61
C GLN A 17 -4.38 -24.09 125.46
N GLU A 18 -3.77 -25.28 125.50
CA GLU A 18 -2.90 -25.76 124.44
C GLU A 18 -3.69 -26.15 123.18
N ASN A 19 -4.86 -26.77 123.33
CA ASN A 19 -5.80 -27.03 122.24
C ASN A 19 -6.31 -25.72 121.61
N GLU A 20 -6.59 -24.70 122.41
CA GLU A 20 -7.00 -23.37 121.94
C GLU A 20 -5.87 -22.70 121.15
N LYS A 21 -4.63 -22.79 121.62
CA LYS A 21 -3.45 -22.28 120.89
C LYS A 21 -3.29 -22.98 119.54
N ILE A 22 -3.36 -24.32 119.50
CA ILE A 22 -3.29 -25.10 118.26
C ILE A 22 -4.45 -24.74 117.32
N SER A 23 -5.66 -24.57 117.87
CA SER A 23 -6.85 -24.17 117.09
C SER A 23 -6.68 -22.77 116.50
N ASN A 24 -6.10 -21.83 117.24
CA ASN A 24 -5.86 -20.47 116.75
C ASN A 24 -4.76 -20.45 115.66
N GLU A 25 -3.66 -21.17 115.84
CA GLU A 25 -2.58 -21.28 114.83
C GLU A 25 -3.09 -21.92 113.53
N THR A 26 -3.94 -22.96 113.64
CA THR A 26 -4.57 -23.58 112.46
C THR A 26 -5.57 -22.65 111.79
N LEU A 27 -6.34 -21.87 112.56
CA LEU A 27 -7.26 -20.86 112.03
C LEU A 27 -6.50 -19.76 111.27
N GLU A 28 -5.42 -19.22 111.83
CA GLU A 28 -4.58 -18.22 111.15
C GLU A 28 -3.95 -18.76 109.86
N SER A 29 -3.53 -20.03 109.87
CA SER A 29 -3.00 -20.71 108.68
C SER A 29 -4.06 -20.86 107.58
N LEU A 30 -5.28 -21.23 107.95
CA LEU A 30 -6.41 -21.32 107.04
C LEU A 30 -6.80 -19.94 106.50
N GLU A 31 -6.82 -18.90 107.33
CA GLU A 31 -7.11 -17.53 106.89
C GLU A 31 -6.08 -17.03 105.86
N ARG A 32 -4.78 -17.29 106.09
CA ARG A 32 -3.73 -16.99 105.11
C ARG A 32 -3.93 -17.72 103.79
N LYS A 33 -4.32 -19.00 103.82
CA LYS A 33 -4.64 -19.77 102.61
C LYS A 33 -5.86 -19.21 101.87
N VAL A 34 -6.91 -18.83 102.60
CA VAL A 34 -8.12 -18.22 102.01
C VAL A 34 -7.77 -16.89 101.33
N LYS A 35 -6.96 -16.04 101.95
CA LYS A 35 -6.50 -14.77 101.36
C LYS A 35 -5.69 -15.01 100.08
N ALA A 36 -4.73 -15.93 100.11
CA ALA A 36 -3.92 -16.28 98.93
C ALA A 36 -4.78 -16.84 97.77
N LEU A 37 -5.75 -17.71 98.09
CA LEU A 37 -6.67 -18.25 97.08
C LEU A 37 -7.62 -17.17 96.52
N ALA A 38 -8.06 -16.21 97.34
CA ALA A 38 -8.89 -15.11 96.88
C ALA A 38 -8.13 -14.19 95.92
N GLU A 39 -6.87 -13.88 96.21
CA GLU A 39 -6.00 -13.09 95.33
C GLU A 39 -5.70 -13.84 94.02
N ASP A 40 -5.36 -15.12 94.08
CA ASP A 40 -5.16 -15.96 92.90
C ASP A 40 -6.44 -16.05 92.04
N CYS A 41 -7.62 -16.17 92.66
CA CYS A 41 -8.90 -16.15 91.96
C CYS A 41 -9.15 -14.81 91.25
N SER A 42 -8.82 -13.69 91.90
CA SER A 42 -8.89 -12.36 91.31
C SER A 42 -7.95 -12.20 90.11
N ASN A 43 -6.69 -12.65 90.23
CA ASN A 43 -5.70 -12.61 89.15
C ASN A 43 -6.08 -13.50 87.96
N LYS A 44 -6.67 -14.67 88.22
CA LYS A 44 -7.22 -15.53 87.17
C LYS A 44 -8.39 -14.88 86.47
N LYS A 45 -9.27 -14.20 87.21
CA LYS A 45 -10.41 -13.48 86.63
C LYS A 45 -9.94 -12.38 85.67
N THR A 46 -8.98 -11.53 86.06
CA THR A 46 -8.44 -10.49 85.19
C THR A 46 -7.76 -11.07 83.95
N SER A 47 -7.03 -12.18 84.10
CA SER A 47 -6.41 -12.90 82.98
C SER A 47 -7.44 -13.46 81.99
N ILE A 48 -8.54 -14.03 82.51
CA ILE A 48 -9.66 -14.53 81.69
C ILE A 48 -10.32 -13.39 80.93
N ASP A 49 -10.56 -12.25 81.58
CA ASP A 49 -11.21 -11.10 80.94
C ASP A 49 -10.33 -10.49 79.83
N SER A 50 -9.02 -10.41 80.05
CA SER A 50 -8.04 -10.01 79.01
C SER A 50 -8.03 -10.98 77.82
N LEU A 51 -8.09 -12.29 78.08
CA LEU A 51 -8.15 -13.30 77.02
C LEU A 51 -9.45 -13.19 76.21
N LYS A 52 -10.59 -12.97 76.87
CA LYS A 52 -11.87 -12.75 76.18
C LYS A 52 -11.84 -11.52 75.28
N GLN A 53 -11.27 -10.41 75.77
CA GLN A 53 -11.15 -9.20 74.95
C GLN A 53 -10.30 -9.45 73.69
N ARG A 54 -9.14 -10.11 73.85
CA ARG A 54 -8.29 -10.47 72.70
C ARG A 54 -8.98 -11.41 71.71
N LEU A 55 -9.75 -12.37 72.22
CA LEU A 55 -10.53 -13.29 71.38
C LEU A 55 -11.60 -12.55 70.57
N ASN A 56 -12.29 -11.59 71.18
CA ASN A 56 -13.29 -10.77 70.47
C ASN A 56 -12.64 -9.98 69.34
N VAL A 57 -11.54 -9.27 69.61
CA VAL A 57 -10.80 -8.51 68.58
C VAL A 57 -10.35 -9.43 67.44
N ALA A 58 -9.74 -10.57 67.75
CA ALA A 58 -9.30 -11.52 66.72
C ALA A 58 -10.46 -12.07 65.88
N THR A 59 -11.65 -12.22 66.47
CA THR A 59 -12.86 -12.67 65.77
C THR A 59 -13.40 -11.59 64.82
N GLU A 60 -13.41 -10.33 65.26
CA GLU A 60 -13.79 -9.19 64.43
C GLU A 60 -12.84 -9.00 63.25
N GLU A 61 -11.52 -9.04 63.50
CA GLU A 61 -10.50 -8.95 62.45
C GLU A 61 -10.64 -10.09 61.44
N LYS A 62 -10.83 -11.33 61.91
CA LYS A 62 -11.08 -12.48 61.03
C LYS A 62 -12.29 -12.24 60.13
N SER A 63 -13.41 -11.77 60.70
CA SER A 63 -14.61 -11.46 59.93
C SER A 63 -14.36 -10.38 58.87
N GLN A 64 -13.56 -9.37 59.18
CA GLN A 64 -13.20 -8.31 58.22
C GLN A 64 -12.34 -8.86 57.08
N TYR A 65 -11.34 -9.69 57.38
CA TYR A 65 -10.50 -10.31 56.36
C TYR A 65 -11.29 -11.26 55.46
N GLU A 66 -12.22 -12.03 56.02
CA GLU A 66 -13.12 -12.89 55.24
C GLU A 66 -13.98 -12.05 54.28
N GLN A 67 -14.55 -10.93 54.76
CA GLN A 67 -15.34 -10.04 53.89
C GLN A 67 -14.48 -9.44 52.76
N MET A 68 -13.27 -8.99 53.06
CA MET A 68 -12.33 -8.46 52.07
C MET A 68 -11.93 -9.52 51.05
N TYR A 69 -11.70 -10.75 51.50
CA TYR A 69 -11.39 -11.88 50.64
C TYR A 69 -12.52 -12.17 49.64
N TYR A 70 -13.77 -12.23 50.11
CA TYR A 70 -14.91 -12.47 49.22
C TYR A 70 -15.10 -11.35 48.19
N LYS A 71 -14.92 -10.08 48.59
CA LYS A 71 -14.98 -8.94 47.66
C LYS A 71 -13.88 -9.03 46.60
N ALA A 72 -12.64 -9.27 47.01
CA ALA A 72 -11.52 -9.39 46.08
C ALA A 72 -11.71 -10.57 45.12
N LYS A 73 -12.26 -11.69 45.60
CA LYS A 73 -12.57 -12.85 44.77
C LYS A 73 -13.64 -12.55 43.72
N ASP A 74 -14.75 -11.92 44.11
CA ASP A 74 -15.81 -11.52 43.16
C ASP A 74 -15.31 -10.51 42.12
N GLU A 75 -14.48 -9.55 42.53
CA GLU A 75 -13.83 -8.61 41.60
C GLU A 75 -12.90 -9.33 40.62
N LEU A 76 -12.12 -10.30 41.09
CA LEU A 76 -11.23 -11.10 40.25
C LEU A 76 -12.03 -11.90 39.20
N GLU A 77 -13.08 -12.61 39.62
CA GLU A 77 -13.94 -13.38 38.71
C GLU A 77 -14.58 -12.48 37.64
N LYS A 78 -15.02 -11.27 38.01
CA LYS A 78 -15.54 -10.28 37.06
C LYS A 78 -14.47 -9.81 36.07
N LYS A 79 -13.23 -9.63 36.51
CA LYS A 79 -12.11 -9.22 35.65
C LYS A 79 -11.74 -10.35 34.68
N ASP A 80 -11.72 -11.59 35.14
CA ASP A 80 -11.44 -12.77 34.30
C ASP A 80 -12.49 -12.96 33.21
N LEU A 81 -13.77 -12.75 33.54
CA LEU A 81 -14.85 -12.78 32.56
C LEU A 81 -14.68 -11.68 31.50
N ARG A 82 -14.35 -10.46 31.92
CA ARG A 82 -14.10 -9.33 30.99
C ARG A 82 -12.90 -9.59 30.10
N LEU A 83 -11.82 -10.13 30.66
CA LEU A 83 -10.61 -10.48 29.93
C LEU A 83 -10.91 -11.55 28.88
N SER A 84 -11.65 -12.60 29.24
CA SER A 84 -12.10 -13.63 28.31
C SER A 84 -12.94 -13.06 27.16
N ASN A 85 -13.87 -12.15 27.45
CA ASN A 85 -14.68 -11.47 26.43
C ASN A 85 -13.82 -10.61 25.49
N LEU A 86 -12.91 -9.81 26.05
CA LEU A 86 -11.99 -8.98 25.27
C LEU A 86 -11.08 -9.83 24.38
N LYS A 87 -10.61 -10.98 24.87
CA LYS A 87 -9.81 -11.93 24.09
C LYS A 87 -10.61 -12.50 22.91
N SER A 88 -11.87 -12.88 23.12
CA SER A 88 -12.74 -13.33 22.02
C SER A 88 -12.90 -12.24 20.96
N LYS A 89 -13.22 -11.02 21.38
CA LYS A 89 -13.37 -9.87 20.47
C LYS A 89 -12.09 -9.57 19.71
N MET A 90 -10.94 -9.64 20.37
CA MET A 90 -9.64 -9.45 19.71
C MET A 90 -9.44 -10.46 18.59
N ILE A 91 -9.69 -11.75 18.87
CA ILE A 91 -9.57 -12.82 17.86
C ILE A 91 -10.55 -12.58 16.70
N GLU A 92 -11.81 -12.24 16.99
CA GLU A 92 -12.81 -11.92 15.97
C GLU A 92 -12.37 -10.75 15.09
N THR A 93 -11.83 -9.68 15.69
CA THR A 93 -11.33 -8.52 14.94
C THR A 93 -10.09 -8.83 14.11
N GLU A 94 -9.20 -9.69 14.62
CA GLU A 94 -8.01 -10.13 13.90
C GLU A 94 -8.41 -10.97 12.68
N CYS A 95 -9.34 -11.92 12.84
CA CYS A 95 -9.91 -12.69 11.74
C CYS A 95 -10.55 -11.76 10.68
N ALA A 96 -11.44 -10.85 11.09
CA ALA A 96 -12.08 -9.91 10.17
C ALA A 96 -11.07 -9.02 9.43
N MET A 97 -10.00 -8.59 10.10
CA MET A 97 -8.92 -7.81 9.48
C MET A 97 -8.16 -8.64 8.44
N THR A 98 -7.80 -9.88 8.75
CA THR A 98 -7.09 -10.77 7.80
C THR A 98 -7.95 -11.09 6.57
N GLU A 99 -9.27 -11.28 6.74
CA GLU A 99 -10.20 -11.46 5.63
C GLU A 99 -10.27 -10.22 4.74
N LEU A 100 -10.36 -9.03 5.34
CA LEU A 100 -10.39 -7.76 4.63
C LEU A 100 -9.08 -7.51 3.86
N GLU A 101 -7.93 -7.74 4.48
CA GLU A 101 -6.62 -7.61 3.83
C GLU A 101 -6.47 -8.57 2.65
N THR A 102 -6.95 -9.81 2.81
CA THR A 102 -6.93 -10.82 1.75
C THR A 102 -7.84 -10.41 0.60
N ALA A 103 -9.07 -9.96 0.88
CA ALA A 103 -10.00 -9.49 -0.12
C ALA A 103 -9.48 -8.26 -0.89
N ALA A 104 -8.92 -7.28 -0.17
CA ALA A 104 -8.32 -6.10 -0.77
C ALA A 104 -7.12 -6.46 -1.66
N SER A 105 -6.26 -7.37 -1.20
CA SER A 105 -5.10 -7.85 -1.97
C SER A 105 -5.53 -8.57 -3.25
N GLN A 106 -6.54 -9.43 -3.17
CA GLN A 106 -7.09 -10.13 -4.33
C GLN A 106 -7.72 -9.16 -5.34
N GLN A 107 -8.48 -8.16 -4.88
CA GLN A 107 -9.08 -7.15 -5.75
C GLN A 107 -8.01 -6.29 -6.43
N LEU A 108 -7.04 -5.78 -5.68
CA LEU A 108 -5.94 -4.98 -6.24
C LEU A 108 -5.12 -5.79 -7.25
N HIS A 109 -4.79 -7.04 -6.94
CA HIS A 109 -4.07 -7.92 -7.86
C HIS A 109 -4.89 -8.19 -9.14
N GLY A 110 -6.19 -8.44 -9.00
CA GLY A 110 -7.09 -8.64 -10.14
C GLY A 110 -7.17 -7.40 -11.04
N LEU A 111 -7.34 -6.22 -10.45
CA LEU A 111 -7.38 -4.95 -11.18
C LEU A 111 -6.04 -4.63 -11.86
N ALA A 112 -4.91 -4.82 -11.17
CA ALA A 112 -3.58 -4.61 -11.74
C ALA A 112 -3.30 -5.55 -12.91
N LYS A 113 -3.76 -6.81 -12.83
CA LYS A 113 -3.65 -7.77 -13.94
C LYS A 113 -4.51 -7.35 -15.13
N GLN A 114 -5.77 -6.97 -14.90
CA GLN A 114 -6.67 -6.52 -15.96
C GLN A 114 -6.19 -5.25 -16.65
N SER A 115 -5.72 -4.26 -15.88
CA SER A 115 -5.18 -3.02 -16.43
C SER A 115 -3.90 -3.26 -17.22
N GLY A 116 -3.01 -4.12 -16.73
CA GLY A 116 -1.80 -4.52 -17.44
C GLY A 116 -2.12 -5.18 -18.80
N GLN A 117 -3.06 -6.12 -18.82
CA GLN A 117 -3.50 -6.78 -20.06
C GLN A 117 -4.17 -5.80 -21.04
N ALA A 118 -5.03 -4.91 -20.54
CA ALA A 118 -5.69 -3.91 -21.38
C ALA A 118 -4.66 -2.96 -22.02
N LEU A 119 -3.67 -2.52 -21.24
CA LEU A 119 -2.61 -1.64 -21.73
C LEU A 119 -1.72 -2.34 -22.76
N GLU A 120 -1.38 -3.61 -22.55
CA GLU A 120 -0.63 -4.40 -23.52
C GLU A 120 -1.39 -4.55 -24.86
N ILE A 121 -2.71 -4.79 -24.82
CA ILE A 121 -3.55 -4.87 -26.02
C ILE A 121 -3.58 -3.54 -26.77
N VAL A 122 -3.77 -2.43 -26.04
CA VAL A 122 -3.79 -1.08 -26.63
C VAL A 122 -2.43 -0.76 -27.26
N GLN A 123 -1.33 -1.07 -26.58
CA GLN A 123 0.02 -0.87 -27.09
C GLN A 123 0.26 -1.67 -28.38
N LYS A 124 -0.15 -2.95 -28.42
CA LYS A 124 -0.07 -3.78 -29.64
C LYS A 124 -0.87 -3.19 -30.79
N LYS A 125 -2.10 -2.74 -30.53
CA LYS A 125 -2.95 -2.10 -31.56
C LYS A 125 -2.36 -0.79 -32.07
N LEU A 126 -1.76 0.00 -31.17
CA LEU A 126 -1.10 1.26 -31.53
C LEU A 126 0.10 0.98 -32.44
N LEU A 127 0.96 0.03 -32.08
CA LEU A 127 2.10 -0.38 -32.91
C LEU A 127 1.63 -0.84 -34.30
N LEU A 128 0.66 -1.74 -34.37
CA LEU A 128 0.11 -2.20 -35.66
C LEU A 128 -0.51 -1.07 -36.51
N THR A 129 -1.06 -0.04 -35.86
CA THR A 129 -1.63 1.11 -36.57
C THR A 129 -0.52 2.03 -37.06
N ASN A 130 0.53 2.23 -36.25
CA ASN A 130 1.71 2.98 -36.62
C ASN A 130 2.42 2.33 -37.82
N ASP A 131 2.62 1.01 -37.79
CA ASP A 131 3.20 0.25 -38.90
C ASP A 131 2.40 0.47 -40.20
N LYS A 132 1.06 0.43 -40.13
CA LYS A 132 0.19 0.74 -41.28
C LYS A 132 0.34 2.17 -41.76
N VAL A 133 0.48 3.15 -40.86
CA VAL A 133 0.70 4.55 -41.24
C VAL A 133 2.04 4.69 -41.97
N GLU A 134 3.10 4.03 -41.48
CA GLU A 134 4.40 4.01 -42.16
C GLU A 134 4.33 3.35 -43.55
N GLU A 135 3.58 2.25 -43.70
CA GLU A 135 3.28 1.64 -45.00
C GLU A 135 2.55 2.60 -45.93
N PHE A 136 1.52 3.31 -45.44
CA PHE A 136 0.80 4.32 -46.22
C PHE A 136 1.70 5.48 -46.64
N ILE A 137 2.54 6.00 -45.74
CA ILE A 137 3.51 7.05 -46.06
C ILE A 137 4.45 6.56 -47.18
N THR A 138 4.94 5.33 -47.07
CA THR A 138 5.81 4.71 -48.07
C THR A 138 5.09 4.57 -49.42
N PHE A 139 3.85 4.12 -49.41
CA PHE A 139 3.00 4.01 -50.60
C PHE A 139 2.77 5.38 -51.27
N VAL A 140 2.40 6.41 -50.50
CA VAL A 140 2.18 7.76 -51.04
C VAL A 140 3.47 8.34 -51.60
N LYS A 141 4.62 8.14 -50.94
CA LYS A 141 5.93 8.54 -51.47
C LYS A 141 6.25 7.85 -52.80
N ALA A 142 5.98 6.54 -52.92
CA ALA A 142 6.19 5.79 -54.15
C ALA A 142 5.24 6.27 -55.27
N LEU A 143 3.96 6.43 -54.98
CA LEU A 143 2.96 6.90 -55.94
C LEU A 143 3.27 8.31 -56.46
N THR A 144 3.70 9.21 -55.58
CA THR A 144 4.07 10.58 -55.95
C THR A 144 5.26 10.59 -56.90
N ARG A 145 6.27 9.74 -56.67
CA ARG A 145 7.43 9.59 -57.57
C ARG A 145 7.03 9.01 -58.93
N GLU A 146 6.17 7.99 -58.94
CA GLU A 146 5.69 7.39 -60.19
C GLU A 146 4.87 8.38 -61.02
N LEU A 147 3.99 9.15 -60.36
CA LEU A 147 3.22 10.20 -61.01
C LEU A 147 4.13 11.29 -61.59
N GLN A 148 5.14 11.73 -60.83
CA GLN A 148 6.12 12.69 -61.33
C GLN A 148 6.87 12.14 -62.55
N HIS A 149 7.31 10.88 -62.50
CA HIS A 149 8.00 10.24 -63.61
C HIS A 149 7.12 10.16 -64.85
N SER A 150 5.86 9.77 -64.70
CA SER A 150 4.88 9.70 -65.79
C SER A 150 4.60 11.07 -66.42
N VAL A 151 4.43 12.12 -65.60
CA VAL A 151 4.26 13.50 -66.09
C VAL A 151 5.50 13.95 -66.86
N GLN A 152 6.70 13.66 -66.35
CA GLN A 152 7.95 13.97 -67.04
C GLN A 152 8.04 13.26 -68.40
N GLU A 153 7.66 11.97 -68.45
CA GLU A 153 7.66 11.18 -69.68
C GLU A 153 6.62 11.67 -70.70
N LEU A 154 5.43 12.08 -70.25
CA LEU A 154 4.43 12.69 -71.12
C LEU A 154 4.91 14.03 -71.67
N ARG A 155 5.54 14.88 -70.83
CA ARG A 155 6.11 16.16 -71.29
C ARG A 155 7.22 15.94 -72.33
N THR A 156 8.10 14.94 -72.15
CA THR A 156 9.14 14.64 -73.14
C THR A 156 8.56 14.09 -74.44
N LYS A 157 7.55 13.22 -74.40
CA LYS A 157 6.83 12.75 -75.59
C LYS A 157 6.11 13.87 -76.33
N ILE A 158 5.45 14.78 -75.61
CA ILE A 158 4.81 15.97 -76.20
C ILE A 158 5.86 16.84 -76.89
N LYS A 159 7.00 17.08 -76.23
CA LYS A 159 8.11 17.85 -76.81
C LYS A 159 8.66 17.19 -78.08
N GLN A 160 8.87 15.88 -78.07
CA GLN A 160 9.31 15.13 -79.26
C GLN A 160 8.28 15.19 -80.40
N ALA A 161 6.98 15.04 -80.09
CA ALA A 161 5.91 15.14 -81.07
C ALA A 161 5.79 16.54 -81.68
N LYS A 162 5.97 17.60 -80.86
CA LYS A 162 6.03 18.98 -81.33
C LYS A 162 7.23 19.22 -82.25
N LYS A 163 8.44 18.82 -81.84
CA LYS A 163 9.64 18.90 -82.70
C LYS A 163 9.42 18.19 -84.03
N MET A 164 8.85 16.97 -84.04
CA MET A 164 8.52 16.27 -85.29
C MET A 164 7.45 16.99 -86.13
N GLY A 165 6.49 17.66 -85.49
CA GLY A 165 5.47 18.47 -86.16
C GLY A 165 6.04 19.73 -86.81
N GLU A 166 6.95 20.41 -86.12
CA GLU A 166 7.68 21.60 -86.59
C GLU A 166 8.62 21.24 -87.74
N VAL A 167 9.41 20.17 -87.62
CA VAL A 167 10.25 19.64 -88.72
C VAL A 167 9.39 19.30 -89.94
N ARG A 168 8.20 18.72 -89.74
CA ARG A 168 7.27 18.38 -90.84
C ARG A 168 6.59 19.62 -91.45
N ALA A 169 6.34 20.67 -90.67
CA ALA A 169 5.82 21.94 -91.15
C ALA A 169 6.90 22.73 -91.91
N CYS A 170 8.15 22.73 -91.43
CA CYS A 170 9.30 23.33 -92.08
C CYS A 170 9.58 22.67 -93.45
N LYS A 171 9.46 21.33 -93.53
CA LYS A 171 9.52 20.55 -94.80
C LYS A 171 8.37 20.82 -95.77
N LYS A 172 7.25 21.40 -95.32
CA LYS A 172 6.13 21.81 -96.19
C LYS A 172 6.28 23.23 -96.72
N GLY A 173 7.02 24.11 -96.02
CA GLY A 173 7.27 25.49 -96.44
C GLY A 173 8.42 25.63 -97.44
N LEU A 174 9.37 24.70 -97.42
CA LEU A 174 10.57 24.71 -98.28
C LEU A 174 10.52 23.50 -99.23
N SER A 175 10.49 23.76 -100.54
CA SER A 175 10.66 22.71 -101.56
C SER A 175 12.02 22.04 -101.40
N GLN A 176 12.10 20.72 -101.53
CA GLN A 176 13.36 19.95 -101.42
C GLN A 176 14.46 20.48 -102.36
N GLU A 177 14.07 21.05 -103.50
CA GLU A 177 14.97 21.70 -104.46
C GLU A 177 15.59 23.00 -103.92
N SER A 178 14.83 23.79 -103.17
CA SER A 178 15.31 25.04 -102.57
C SER A 178 16.34 24.82 -101.46
N VAL A 179 16.17 23.75 -100.67
CA VAL A 179 17.09 23.36 -99.60
C VAL A 179 18.41 22.83 -100.17
N GLN A 180 18.35 21.97 -101.20
CA GLN A 180 19.55 21.49 -101.89
C GLN A 180 20.32 22.61 -102.58
N LEU A 181 19.63 23.57 -103.18
CA LEU A 181 20.26 24.73 -103.80
C LEU A 181 20.97 25.62 -102.76
N ALA A 182 20.34 25.91 -101.63
CA ALA A 182 20.95 26.69 -100.55
C ALA A 182 22.19 25.99 -99.96
N ALA A 183 22.13 24.68 -99.73
CA ALA A 183 23.27 23.89 -99.26
C ALA A 183 24.44 23.93 -100.25
N SER A 184 24.15 23.85 -101.55
CA SER A 184 25.17 23.94 -102.62
C SER A 184 25.78 25.34 -102.74
N ILE A 185 24.99 26.40 -102.59
CA ILE A 185 25.48 27.79 -102.63
C ILE A 185 26.37 28.09 -101.41
N LEU A 186 25.96 27.60 -100.23
CA LEU A 186 26.68 27.80 -98.96
C LEU A 186 27.81 26.78 -98.75
N ASN A 187 27.97 25.83 -99.67
CA ASN A 187 28.98 24.76 -99.65
C ASN A 187 29.01 23.96 -98.32
N VAL A 188 27.82 23.70 -97.76
CA VAL A 188 27.60 22.91 -96.55
C VAL A 188 26.75 21.69 -96.90
N SER A 189 26.82 20.62 -96.11
CA SER A 189 25.95 19.48 -96.37
C SER A 189 24.50 19.83 -96.05
N THR A 190 23.55 19.13 -96.68
CA THR A 190 22.12 19.33 -96.40
C THR A 190 21.77 19.01 -94.95
N MET A 191 22.50 18.10 -94.30
CA MET A 191 22.37 17.82 -92.87
C MET A 191 22.91 18.96 -92.01
N ASP A 192 24.09 19.49 -92.32
CA ASP A 192 24.68 20.60 -91.55
C ASP A 192 23.80 21.85 -91.67
N LEU A 193 23.19 22.08 -92.84
CA LEU A 193 22.23 23.17 -93.03
C LEU A 193 20.92 22.94 -92.24
N GLU A 194 20.45 21.70 -92.13
CA GLU A 194 19.28 21.32 -91.30
C GLU A 194 19.59 21.54 -89.80
N GLU A 195 20.81 21.23 -89.34
CA GLU A 195 21.29 21.46 -87.97
C GLU A 195 21.44 22.97 -87.65
N ILE A 196 21.94 23.78 -88.58
CA ILE A 196 22.04 25.25 -88.43
C ILE A 196 20.63 25.90 -88.38
N LEU A 197 19.64 25.31 -89.05
CA LEU A 197 18.24 25.77 -89.08
C LEU A 197 17.40 25.21 -87.92
N GLU A 198 17.87 24.18 -87.21
CA GLU A 198 17.31 23.77 -85.92
C GLU A 198 17.62 24.85 -84.87
N VAL A 199 16.85 25.93 -84.90
CA VAL A 199 16.80 26.88 -83.79
C VAL A 199 16.10 26.18 -82.64
N GLU A 200 16.84 25.79 -81.61
CA GLU A 200 16.23 25.42 -80.34
C GLU A 200 15.40 26.61 -79.86
N ASP A 201 14.09 26.42 -79.70
CA ASP A 201 13.24 27.43 -79.09
C ASP A 201 13.66 27.58 -77.61
N ASP A 202 14.58 28.53 -77.38
CA ASP A 202 15.09 28.92 -76.06
C ASP A 202 13.94 29.26 -75.10
N GLU A 203 12.80 29.72 -75.60
CA GLU A 203 11.62 30.03 -74.80
C GLU A 203 10.89 28.75 -74.34
N GLU A 204 10.77 27.73 -75.20
CA GLU A 204 10.21 26.42 -74.84
C GLU A 204 11.13 25.65 -73.88
N THR A 205 12.45 25.73 -74.08
CA THR A 205 13.41 25.09 -73.17
C THR A 205 13.42 25.76 -71.79
N ALA A 206 13.23 27.09 -71.72
CA ALA A 206 13.06 27.81 -70.46
C ALA A 206 11.74 27.45 -69.76
N LYS A 207 10.62 27.39 -70.49
CA LYS A 207 9.30 26.98 -69.95
C LYS A 207 9.34 25.58 -69.35
N THR A 208 9.95 24.62 -70.06
CA THR A 208 10.08 23.24 -69.56
C THR A 208 10.97 23.13 -68.32
N LYS A 209 12.07 23.89 -68.22
CA LYS A 209 12.89 23.96 -66.99
C LYS A 209 12.08 24.52 -65.81
N MET A 210 11.28 25.56 -66.04
CA MET A 210 10.44 26.16 -65.00
C MET A 210 9.35 25.20 -64.50
N GLU A 211 8.77 24.40 -65.40
CA GLU A 211 7.78 23.35 -65.05
C GLU A 211 8.38 22.18 -64.27
N ILE A 212 9.65 21.83 -64.52
CA ILE A 212 10.38 20.80 -63.74
C ILE A 212 10.65 21.29 -62.31
N GLU A 213 11.01 22.57 -62.15
CA GLU A 213 11.27 23.14 -60.83
C GLU A 213 9.99 23.20 -59.98
N LYS A 214 8.85 23.55 -60.60
CA LYS A 214 7.53 23.47 -59.95
C LYS A 214 7.17 22.06 -59.48
N ASP A 215 7.47 21.03 -60.29
CA ASP A 215 7.23 19.64 -59.89
C ASP A 215 8.09 19.23 -58.69
N LYS A 216 9.34 19.70 -58.61
CA LYS A 216 10.20 19.46 -57.44
C LYS A 216 9.69 20.15 -56.19
N GLU A 217 9.26 21.42 -56.31
CA GLU A 217 8.66 22.16 -55.19
C GLU A 217 7.40 21.45 -54.67
N TRP A 218 6.57 20.94 -55.58
CA TRP A 218 5.37 20.17 -55.24
C TRP A 218 5.70 18.86 -54.52
N LEU A 219 6.75 18.15 -54.96
CA LEU A 219 7.19 16.92 -54.30
C LEU A 219 7.78 17.18 -52.91
N GLN A 220 8.54 18.27 -52.74
CA GLN A 220 9.03 18.72 -51.44
C GLN A 220 7.86 19.10 -50.51
N TYR A 221 6.81 19.72 -51.03
CA TYR A 221 5.62 20.04 -50.27
C TYR A 221 4.91 18.78 -49.75
N ILE A 222 4.74 17.77 -50.60
CA ILE A 222 4.16 16.48 -50.19
C ILE A 222 5.03 15.79 -49.15
N GLN A 223 6.36 15.83 -49.31
CA GLN A 223 7.25 15.22 -48.33
C GLN A 223 7.16 15.91 -46.96
N LYS A 224 7.07 17.25 -46.92
CA LYS A 224 6.83 18.00 -45.68
C LYS A 224 5.49 17.66 -45.03
N LEU A 225 4.44 17.45 -45.83
CA LEU A 225 3.13 17.04 -45.30
C LEU A 225 3.17 15.65 -44.66
N LEU A 226 3.95 14.73 -45.24
CA LEU A 226 4.09 13.36 -44.73
C LEU A 226 5.03 13.25 -43.53
N GLU A 227 5.94 14.21 -43.33
CA GLU A 227 6.85 14.27 -42.18
C GLU A 227 6.25 15.04 -40.98
N ALA A 228 5.16 15.78 -41.18
CA ALA A 228 4.48 16.55 -40.15
C ALA A 228 3.36 15.77 -39.42
N GLN A 229 3.12 14.50 -39.77
CA GLN A 229 2.16 13.59 -39.12
C GLN A 229 2.88 12.52 -38.31
#